data_AF-A0A6D0IDQ5-F1
#
_entry.id   AF-A0A6D0IDQ5-F1
#
_cell.length_a   1.000
_cell.length_b   1.000
_cell.length_c   1.000
_cell.angle_alpha   90.00
_cell.angle_beta   90.00
_cell.angle_gamma   90.00
#
_symmetry.space_group_name_H-M   'P 1'
#
loop_
_entity.id
_entity.type
_entity.pdbx_description
1 polymer ?
#
loop_
_entity_poly.entity_id
_entity_poly.type
_entity_poly.pdbx_seq_one_letter_code
_entity_poly.pdbx_strand_id
1 'polypeptide(L)' 'MIGAGSLVPQNKRLESGYLYLGSPVKQIRPLSDEEKAGLRYSANNYVKWKDEYLDQGNQTQP' A
#
# COMPACT_ATOMS: atom_id res chain seq x y z
N MET A 1 -0.61 5.72 5.68
CA MET A 1 -0.78 4.25 5.64
C MET A 1 -2.06 3.88 6.37
N ILE A 2 -2.79 2.88 5.89
CA ILE A 2 -3.99 2.36 6.57
C ILE A 2 -3.66 0.95 7.03
N GLY A 3 -3.84 0.67 8.33
CA GLY A 3 -3.60 -0.66 8.88
C GLY A 3 -4.69 -1.65 8.52
N ALA A 4 -4.37 -2.95 8.56
CA ALA A 4 -5.32 -4.02 8.27
C ALA A 4 -6.57 -3.95 9.19
N GLY A 5 -7.73 -4.35 8.65
CA GLY A 5 -9.00 -4.33 9.38
C GLY A 5 -9.57 -2.94 9.68
N SER A 6 -9.06 -1.89 9.04
CA SER A 6 -9.52 -0.52 9.23
C SER A 6 -10.78 -0.18 8.44
N LEU A 7 -11.65 0.66 9.01
CA LEU A 7 -12.83 1.23 8.35
C LEU A 7 -12.73 2.76 8.32
N VAL A 8 -12.63 3.32 7.11
CA VAL A 8 -12.63 4.76 6.88
C VAL A 8 -14.08 5.24 6.69
N PRO A 9 -14.62 6.09 7.59
CA PRO A 9 -15.95 6.66 7.40
C PRO A 9 -16.04 7.54 6.15
N GLN A 10 -17.25 7.68 5.61
CA GLN A 10 -17.53 8.57 4.48
C GLN A 10 -17.10 10.01 4.80
N ASN A 11 -16.61 10.72 3.79
CA ASN A 11 -16.15 12.11 3.86
C ASN A 11 -14.99 12.37 4.85
N LYS A 12 -14.37 11.34 5.43
CA LYS A 12 -13.22 11.51 6.33
C LYS A 12 -11.96 11.82 5.54
N ARG A 13 -11.40 13.03 5.74
CA ARG A 13 -10.08 13.39 5.20
C ARG A 13 -8.97 12.82 6.10
N LEU A 14 -8.05 12.08 5.50
CA LEU A 14 -6.84 11.57 6.17
C LEU A 14 -5.67 12.50 5.85
N GLU A 15 -4.97 12.93 6.89
CA GLU A 15 -3.76 13.73 6.81
C GLU A 15 -2.62 12.91 6.17
N SER A 16 -1.88 13.56 5.27
CA SER A 16 -0.77 12.91 4.58
C SER A 16 0.37 12.59 5.55
N GLY A 17 1.04 11.46 5.36
CA GLY A 17 2.20 11.08 6.17
C GLY A 17 1.87 10.46 7.53
N TYR A 18 0.62 10.06 7.81
CA TYR A 18 0.23 9.40 9.06
C TYR A 18 -0.19 7.93 8.88
N LEU A 19 -0.10 7.17 9.96
CA LEU A 19 -0.70 5.85 10.11
C LEU A 19 -2.12 5.98 10.69
N TYR A 20 -3.09 5.34 10.04
CA TYR A 20 -4.47 5.23 10.48
C TYR A 20 -4.83 3.77 10.77
N LEU A 21 -5.51 3.52 11.88
CA LEU A 21 -5.93 2.17 12.29
C LEU A 21 -7.30 2.20 12.99
N GLY A 22 -8.10 1.15 12.78
CA GLY A 22 -9.30 0.85 13.55
C GLY A 22 -10.61 0.96 12.76
N SER A 23 -11.71 0.55 13.40
CA SER A 23 -13.07 0.65 12.85
C SER A 23 -13.98 1.35 13.86
N PRO A 24 -14.21 2.67 13.75
CA PRO A 24 -13.69 3.58 12.72
C PRO A 24 -12.21 3.97 12.95
N VAL A 25 -11.50 4.36 11.89
CA VAL A 25 -10.07 4.72 11.95
C VAL A 25 -9.76 5.89 12.86
N LYS A 26 -8.63 5.80 13.57
CA LYS A 26 -7.98 6.89 14.32
C LYS A 26 -6.60 7.18 13.74
N GLN A 27 -6.16 8.43 13.80
CA GLN A 27 -4.78 8.83 13.52
C GLN A 27 -3.89 8.37 14.67
N ILE A 28 -2.89 7.53 14.39
CA ILE A 28 -2.08 6.91 15.44
C ILE A 28 -0.79 7.69 15.66
N ARG A 29 -0.03 7.93 14.57
CA ARG A 29 1.26 8.63 14.58
C ARG A 29 1.71 8.99 13.17
N PRO A 30 2.69 9.89 13.01
CA PRO A 30 3.40 10.05 11.75
C PRO A 30 4.05 8.73 11.32
N LEU A 31 4.18 8.56 10.01
CA LEU A 31 4.98 7.47 9.43
C LEU A 31 6.47 7.75 9.63
N SER A 32 7.23 6.72 9.95
CA SER A 32 8.69 6.79 9.90
C SER A 32 9.17 6.94 8.47
N ASP A 33 10.42 7.34 8.28
CA ASP A 33 10.97 7.50 6.94
C ASP A 33 11.14 6.15 6.23
N GLU A 34 11.42 5.08 6.98
CA GLU A 34 11.43 3.70 6.47
C GLU A 34 10.03 3.27 6.00
N GLU A 35 8.97 3.60 6.75
CA GLU A 35 7.59 3.28 6.34
C GLU A 35 7.21 4.04 5.06
N LYS A 36 7.58 5.31 4.94
CA LYS A 36 7.36 6.10 3.71
C LYS A 36 8.12 5.51 2.52
N ALA A 37 9.39 5.13 2.70
CA ALA A 37 10.19 4.48 1.67
C ALA A 37 9.59 3.11 1.29
N GLY A 38 9.12 2.36 2.28
CA GLY A 38 8.46 1.07 2.14
C GLY A 38 7.23 1.11 1.24
N LEU A 39 6.47 2.21 1.23
CA LEU A 39 5.33 2.37 0.32
C LEU A 39 5.76 2.36 -1.16
N ARG A 40 6.85 3.06 -1.50
CA ARG A 40 7.39 3.08 -2.88
C ARG A 40 8.05 1.76 -3.24
N TYR A 41 8.84 1.21 -2.32
CA TYR A 41 9.47 -0.09 -2.48
C TYR A 41 8.44 -1.20 -2.77
N SER A 42 7.36 -1.24 -1.99
CA SER A 42 6.27 -2.20 -2.19
C SER A 42 5.63 -2.07 -3.58
N ALA A 43 5.32 -0.84 -4.01
CA ALA A 43 4.75 -0.61 -5.34
C ALA A 43 5.68 -1.09 -6.46
N ASN A 44 6.98 -0.77 -6.37
CA ASN A 44 7.98 -1.20 -7.37
C ASN A 44 8.09 -2.73 -7.43
N ASN A 45 8.01 -3.41 -6.30
CA ASN A 45 8.02 -4.87 -6.27
C ASN A 45 6.81 -5.47 -7.00
N TYR A 46 5.61 -4.92 -6.79
CA TYR A 46 4.42 -5.40 -7.50
C TYR A 46 4.49 -5.16 -9.01
N VAL A 47 5.12 -4.08 -9.47
CA VAL A 47 5.41 -3.86 -10.90
C VAL A 47 6.35 -4.94 -11.42
N LYS A 48 7.46 -5.18 -10.72
CA LYS A 48 8.41 -6.23 -11.11
C LYS A 48 7.75 -7.60 -11.18
N TRP A 49 7.02 -8.00 -10.14
CA TRP A 49 6.39 -9.31 -10.09
C TRP A 49 5.34 -9.48 -11.19
N LYS A 50 4.50 -8.48 -11.46
CA LYS A 50 3.53 -8.60 -12.56
C LYS A 50 4.23 -8.71 -13.91
N ASP A 51 5.37 -8.02 -14.12
CA ASP A 51 6.16 -8.14 -15.35
C ASP A 51 6.74 -9.56 -15.49
N GLU A 52 7.30 -10.12 -14.41
CA GLU A 52 7.78 -11.51 -14.40
C GLU A 52 6.67 -12.52 -14.76
N TYR A 53 5.44 -12.30 -14.28
CA TYR A 53 4.29 -13.13 -14.65
C TYR A 53 3.89 -12.96 -16.14
N LEU A 54 3.91 -11.74 -16.66
CA LEU A 54 3.59 -11.48 -18.08
C LEU A 54 4.63 -12.10 -19.00
N ASP A 55 5.91 -12.02 -18.64
CA ASP A 55 7.01 -12.64 -19.38
C ASP A 55 6.86 -14.16 -19.42
N GLN A 56 6.51 -14.81 -18.30
CA GLN A 56 6.20 -16.24 -18.28
C GLN A 56 5.02 -16.61 -19.20
N GLY A 57 3.96 -15.79 -19.21
CA GLY A 57 2.82 -15.98 -20.11
C GLY A 57 3.22 -15.90 -21.58
N ASN A 58 4.08 -14.94 -21.93
CA ASN A 58 4.60 -14.76 -23.28
C ASN A 58 5.51 -15.92 -23.73
N GLN A 59 6.26 -16.54 -22.82
CA GLN A 59 7.12 -17.69 -23.14
C GLN A 59 6.32 -18.99 -23.33
N THR A 60 5.07 -19.05 -22.86
CA THR A 60 4.25 -20.29 -22.89
C THR A 60 3.27 -20.33 -24.07
N GLN A 61 3.22 -19.29 -24.90
CA GLN A 61 2.37 -19.21 -26.10
C GLN A 61 3.25 -19.46 -27.35
N PRO A 62 2.95 -20.49 -28.19
CA PRO A 62 3.71 -20.77 -29.42
C PRO A 62 3.52 -19.71 -30.51
#